data_AF-A0A960WWV0-F1
#
_entry.id   AF-A0A960WWV0-F1
#
_cell.length_a   1.000
_cell.length_b   1.000
_cell.length_c   1.000
_cell.angle_alpha   90.00
_cell.angle_beta   90.00
_cell.angle_gamma   90.00
#
_symmetry.space_group_name_H-M   'P 1'
#
loop_
_entity.id
_entity.type
_entity.pdbx_description
1 polymer ?
#
loop_
_entity_poly.entity_id
_entity_poly.type
_entity_poly.pdbx_seq_one_letter_code
_entity_poly.pdbx_strand_id
1 'polypeptide(L)'
;MTDPAPTPANAPVVPAKGRAHSLLGEPKVWFCAMGLTLGLLMVIGLLSLIIVEGVSVFWPRQVLELDVKDASGKIQTVAGEIRKEQAKRDVSPDATIHHEWLFFTGNKDVTGSAFRFVDAQAIADQRMPKDIIVAERMEYGDSIFYPVSLKLADGTEIAASEGSFLAKLRAKIAEGNARRDQIHTIEADQIGEINDRVRKLEIERRKAITDDDTKLLAELDAARADVQKEYETLAAKAGELRKQMSADVLNYRLADGTARQQAVGDLLRVEHPNAMSWWEKFGVFLHNGWDFLTGAPREANTEGGIFPAIFGTFVMTLLMSVIVTPLGVIAAIYLREYARQGLLVQMVRISVNNLAGVPSIVFGVFGLGFFVYSVGGSLDRWFFSDVLPTPTFGTGGILWASLTLALLALPVVIVATEEALVAVPRGVREAAMACGASKWQSIQRIVLPSALPGILTGVVLAMARGAG
;
A
#
# COMPACT_ATOMS: atom_id res chain seq x y z
N MET A 1 90.38 52.56 17.86
CA MET A 1 90.87 51.19 17.55
C MET A 1 89.85 50.24 18.13
N THR A 2 89.06 49.45 17.41
CA THR A 2 89.01 49.05 15.99
C THR A 2 87.65 48.38 15.85
N ASP A 3 86.85 48.80 14.87
CA ASP A 3 85.67 48.06 14.42
C ASP A 3 86.12 46.73 13.81
N PRO A 4 85.59 45.56 14.23
CA PRO A 4 85.73 44.33 13.47
C PRO A 4 84.42 44.04 12.70
N ALA A 5 84.55 44.24 11.39
CA ALA A 5 83.88 43.61 10.23
C ALA A 5 82.53 42.87 10.41
N PRO A 6 81.55 43.12 9.53
CA PRO A 6 80.35 42.28 9.42
C PRO A 6 80.69 40.90 8.84
N THR A 7 80.29 39.84 9.54
CA THR A 7 80.37 38.45 9.11
C THR A 7 79.39 38.17 7.95
N PRO A 8 79.74 37.29 6.99
CA PRO A 8 79.02 37.15 5.74
C PRO A 8 77.89 36.10 5.79
N ALA A 9 77.01 36.24 4.80
CA ALA A 9 76.21 35.20 4.13
C ALA A 9 74.95 34.68 4.83
N ASN A 10 73.82 35.25 4.39
CA ASN A 10 72.56 34.52 4.19
C ASN A 10 72.82 33.30 3.27
N ALA A 11 73.00 32.12 3.87
CA ALA A 11 72.76 30.86 3.18
C ALA A 11 71.24 30.57 3.26
N PRO A 12 70.55 30.33 2.14
CA PRO A 12 69.15 29.93 2.19
C PRO A 12 69.05 28.57 2.89
N VAL A 13 68.27 28.50 3.96
CA VAL A 13 67.86 27.25 4.60
C VAL A 13 67.06 26.47 3.56
N VAL A 14 67.68 25.47 2.94
CA VAL A 14 66.98 24.50 2.11
C VAL A 14 65.99 23.77 3.02
N PRO A 15 64.66 23.88 2.82
CA PRO A 15 63.73 23.08 3.60
C PRO A 15 64.04 21.62 3.33
N ALA A 16 64.33 20.86 4.39
CA ALA A 16 64.43 19.42 4.33
C ALA A 16 63.19 18.90 3.59
N LYS A 17 63.41 18.15 2.50
CA LYS A 17 62.34 17.48 1.75
C LYS A 17 61.50 16.70 2.75
N GLY A 18 60.38 17.30 3.18
CA GLY A 18 59.34 16.61 3.89
C GLY A 18 58.97 15.41 3.03
N ARG A 19 59.05 14.21 3.61
CA ARG A 19 58.47 13.01 3.02
C ARG A 19 57.08 13.42 2.51
N ALA A 20 56.89 13.36 1.20
CA ALA A 20 55.57 13.48 0.61
C ALA A 20 54.71 12.47 1.37
N HIS A 21 53.82 12.97 2.23
CA HIS A 21 52.70 12.16 2.68
C HIS A 21 52.01 11.74 1.40
N SER A 22 52.18 10.47 1.08
CA SER A 22 51.67 9.86 -0.12
C SER A 22 50.19 10.22 -0.26
N LEU A 23 49.77 10.31 -1.51
CA LEU A 23 48.42 10.45 -2.04
C LEU A 23 47.47 9.31 -1.59
N LEU A 24 47.55 8.87 -0.33
CA LEU A 24 46.77 7.80 0.30
C LEU A 24 45.28 8.12 0.42
N GLY A 25 44.88 9.37 0.14
CA GLY A 25 43.48 9.80 0.07
C GLY A 25 42.83 9.53 -1.29
N GLU A 26 43.58 9.66 -2.40
CA GLU A 26 43.01 9.58 -3.75
C GLU A 26 42.41 8.20 -4.06
N PRO A 27 43.08 7.06 -3.79
CA PRO A 27 42.48 5.75 -4.00
C PRO A 27 41.20 5.55 -3.18
N LYS A 28 41.15 6.08 -1.95
CA LYS A 28 39.97 5.96 -1.06
C LYS A 28 38.77 6.74 -1.61
N VAL A 29 39.00 7.91 -2.19
CA VAL A 29 37.94 8.69 -2.87
C VAL A 29 37.40 7.92 -4.07
N TRP A 30 38.27 7.30 -4.88
CA TRP A 30 37.84 6.45 -5.99
C TRP A 30 37.05 5.22 -5.52
N PHE A 31 37.47 4.56 -4.43
CA PHE A 31 36.71 3.45 -3.85
C PHE A 31 35.33 3.88 -3.33
N CYS A 32 35.24 5.04 -2.67
CA CYS A 32 33.96 5.60 -2.22
C CYS A 32 33.05 5.96 -3.41
N ALA A 33 33.60 6.60 -4.46
CA ALA A 33 32.86 6.95 -5.66
C ALA A 33 32.39 5.71 -6.44
N MET A 34 33.24 4.67 -6.54
CA MET A 34 32.89 3.39 -7.15
C MET A 34 31.79 2.69 -6.36
N GLY A 35 31.89 2.66 -5.03
CA GLY A 35 30.86 2.10 -4.15
C GLY A 35 29.51 2.81 -4.29
N LEU A 36 29.51 4.14 -4.33
CA LEU A 36 28.30 4.94 -4.56
C LEU A 36 27.69 4.68 -5.93
N THR A 37 28.53 4.61 -6.98
CA THR A 37 28.09 4.33 -8.34
C THR A 37 27.47 2.94 -8.45
N LEU A 38 28.11 1.92 -7.87
CA LEU A 38 27.57 0.56 -7.81
C LEU A 38 26.24 0.53 -7.06
N GLY A 39 26.14 1.21 -5.91
CA GLY A 39 24.89 1.32 -5.15
C GLY A 39 23.77 1.97 -5.96
N LEU A 40 24.06 3.06 -6.67
CA LEU A 40 23.09 3.74 -7.53
C LEU A 40 22.65 2.83 -8.69
N LEU A 41 23.58 2.11 -9.31
CA LEU A 41 23.27 1.15 -10.38
C LEU A 41 22.38 0.00 -9.87
N MET A 42 22.64 -0.52 -8.66
CA MET A 42 21.79 -1.53 -8.04
C MET A 42 20.37 -1.00 -7.78
N VAL A 43 20.23 0.22 -7.27
CA VAL A 43 18.92 0.85 -7.03
C VAL A 43 18.18 1.06 -8.35
N ILE A 44 18.84 1.63 -9.37
CA ILE A 44 18.24 1.82 -10.69
C ILE A 44 17.87 0.48 -11.32
N GLY A 45 18.73 -0.53 -11.22
CA GLY A 45 18.48 -1.87 -11.74
C GLY A 45 17.26 -2.53 -11.07
N LEU A 46 17.17 -2.45 -9.74
CA LEU A 46 16.02 -2.96 -8.99
C LEU A 46 14.74 -2.21 -9.34
N LEU A 47 14.77 -0.87 -9.36
CA LEU A 47 13.61 -0.06 -9.74
C LEU A 47 13.16 -0.33 -11.18
N SER A 48 14.11 -0.49 -12.10
CA SER A 48 13.81 -0.83 -13.50
C SER A 48 13.16 -2.21 -13.60
N LEU A 49 13.67 -3.21 -12.87
CA LEU A 49 13.07 -4.53 -12.80
C LEU A 49 11.63 -4.46 -12.26
N ILE A 50 11.40 -3.73 -11.17
CA ILE A 50 10.06 -3.54 -10.60
C ILE A 50 9.12 -2.87 -11.61
N ILE A 51 9.58 -1.84 -12.32
CA ILE A 51 8.78 -1.14 -13.33
C ILE A 51 8.45 -2.08 -14.48
N VAL A 52 9.43 -2.82 -15.01
CA VAL A 52 9.21 -3.73 -16.15
C VAL A 52 8.22 -4.83 -15.77
N GLU A 53 8.42 -5.47 -14.62
CA GLU A 53 7.51 -6.50 -14.12
C GLU A 53 6.11 -5.92 -13.86
N GLY A 54 6.02 -4.75 -13.23
CA GLY A 54 4.76 -4.07 -12.91
C GLY A 54 3.98 -3.64 -14.16
N VAL A 55 4.65 -3.06 -15.18
CA VAL A 55 4.01 -2.66 -16.44
C VAL A 55 3.39 -3.86 -17.15
N SER A 56 4.04 -5.04 -17.06
CA SER A 56 3.56 -6.27 -17.69
C SER A 56 2.27 -6.83 -17.07
N VAL A 57 1.89 -6.38 -15.86
CA VAL A 57 0.68 -6.79 -15.14
C VAL A 57 -0.54 -6.08 -15.70
N PHE A 58 -0.44 -4.77 -15.95
CA PHE A 58 -1.56 -3.94 -16.41
C PHE A 58 -1.76 -3.98 -17.93
N TRP A 59 -0.77 -4.48 -18.67
CA TRP A 59 -0.81 -4.55 -20.13
C TRP A 59 -1.76 -5.66 -20.62
N PRO A 60 -2.73 -5.37 -21.52
CA PRO A 60 -3.63 -6.39 -22.06
C PRO A 60 -2.87 -7.45 -22.89
N ARG A 61 -2.73 -8.64 -22.30
CA ARG A 61 -2.05 -9.78 -22.91
C ARG A 61 -2.93 -10.41 -23.98
N GLN A 62 -2.29 -11.05 -24.95
CA GLN A 62 -3.01 -11.79 -25.97
C GLN A 62 -3.48 -13.12 -25.39
N VAL A 63 -4.69 -13.52 -25.76
CA VAL A 63 -5.29 -14.79 -25.36
C VAL A 63 -5.03 -15.80 -26.46
N LEU A 64 -4.47 -16.94 -26.08
CA LEU A 64 -4.21 -18.06 -26.97
C LEU A 64 -5.22 -19.16 -26.71
N GLU A 65 -5.64 -19.84 -27.76
CA GLU A 65 -6.37 -21.09 -27.68
C GLU A 65 -5.43 -22.24 -28.07
N LEU A 66 -5.29 -23.21 -27.17
CA LEU A 66 -4.43 -24.37 -27.33
C LEU A 66 -5.26 -25.64 -27.38
N ASP A 67 -5.01 -26.48 -28.37
CA ASP A 67 -5.49 -27.85 -28.40
C ASP A 67 -4.42 -28.75 -27.75
N VAL A 68 -4.65 -29.16 -26.50
CA VAL A 68 -3.68 -29.92 -25.69
C VAL A 68 -4.07 -31.40 -25.63
N LYS A 69 -3.12 -32.29 -25.90
CA LYS A 69 -3.32 -33.73 -25.72
C LYS A 69 -3.16 -34.11 -24.26
N ASP A 70 -4.21 -34.67 -23.68
CA ASP A 70 -4.18 -35.24 -22.34
C ASP A 70 -3.38 -36.56 -22.32
N ALA A 71 -3.04 -37.08 -21.13
CA ALA A 71 -2.31 -38.34 -20.96
C ALA A 71 -3.04 -39.55 -21.59
N SER A 72 -4.36 -39.44 -21.78
CA SER A 72 -5.22 -40.41 -22.47
C SER A 72 -5.22 -40.28 -24.01
N GLY A 73 -4.52 -39.28 -24.56
CA GLY A 73 -4.52 -38.95 -25.99
C GLY A 73 -5.73 -38.13 -26.46
N LYS A 74 -6.68 -37.82 -25.58
CA LYS A 74 -7.83 -36.95 -25.89
C LYS A 74 -7.38 -35.50 -26.02
N ILE A 75 -7.83 -34.81 -27.06
CA ILE A 75 -7.58 -33.38 -27.25
C ILE A 75 -8.55 -32.58 -26.36
N GLN A 76 -8.02 -31.65 -25.57
CA GLN A 76 -8.76 -30.68 -24.80
C GLN A 76 -8.37 -29.27 -25.26
N THR A 77 -9.36 -28.46 -25.60
CA THR A 77 -9.16 -27.06 -25.99
C THR A 77 -9.16 -26.18 -24.74
N VAL A 78 -8.13 -25.35 -24.60
CA VAL A 78 -7.95 -24.45 -23.45
C VAL A 78 -7.63 -23.06 -23.98
N ALA A 79 -8.36 -22.05 -23.55
CA ALA A 79 -8.02 -20.66 -23.83
C ALA A 79 -7.40 -19.99 -22.60
N GLY A 80 -6.40 -19.14 -22.82
CA GLY A 80 -5.78 -18.38 -21.74
C GLY A 80 -4.57 -17.57 -22.17
N GLU A 81 -3.97 -16.91 -21.20
CA GLU A 81 -2.79 -16.06 -21.39
C GLU A 81 -1.54 -16.76 -20.86
N ILE A 82 -0.42 -16.65 -21.57
CA ILE A 82 0.87 -17.12 -21.05
C ILE A 82 1.31 -16.17 -19.94
N ARG A 83 1.48 -16.72 -18.72
CA ARG A 83 1.99 -15.99 -17.56
C ARG A 83 3.45 -16.24 -17.31
N LYS A 84 3.90 -17.48 -17.48
CA LYS A 84 5.28 -17.89 -17.27
C LYS A 84 5.63 -19.09 -18.14
N GLU A 85 6.84 -19.10 -18.68
CA GLU A 85 7.44 -20.28 -19.30
C GLU A 85 8.54 -20.79 -18.39
N GLN A 86 8.57 -22.09 -18.11
CA GLN A 86 9.58 -22.68 -17.25
C GLN A 86 10.08 -24.02 -17.80
N ALA A 87 11.40 -24.22 -17.71
CA ALA A 87 12.01 -25.51 -17.95
C ALA A 87 12.03 -26.29 -16.64
N LYS A 88 11.32 -27.41 -16.60
CA LYS A 88 11.30 -28.33 -15.48
C LYS A 88 12.19 -29.53 -15.81
N ARG A 89 13.10 -29.83 -14.90
CA ARG A 89 13.97 -31.01 -15.00
C ARG A 89 13.42 -32.06 -14.05
N ASP A 90 13.09 -33.23 -14.58
CA ASP A 90 12.65 -34.35 -13.75
C ASP A 90 13.78 -34.84 -12.83
N VAL A 91 13.40 -35.36 -11.67
CA VAL A 91 14.33 -35.85 -10.63
C VAL A 91 14.88 -37.25 -10.97
N SER A 92 14.55 -37.80 -12.15
CA SER A 92 14.99 -39.13 -12.60
C SER A 92 16.43 -39.12 -13.17
N PRO A 93 17.13 -40.28 -13.14
CA PRO A 93 18.50 -40.40 -13.65
C PRO A 93 18.65 -40.04 -15.14
N ASP A 94 17.61 -40.30 -15.94
CA ASP A 94 17.49 -39.90 -17.35
C ASP A 94 16.70 -38.59 -17.47
N ALA A 95 17.25 -37.51 -16.92
CA ALA A 95 16.55 -36.23 -16.79
C ALA A 95 16.27 -35.56 -18.16
N THR A 96 15.09 -35.79 -18.72
CA THR A 96 14.53 -34.98 -19.80
C THR A 96 14.11 -33.61 -19.26
N ILE A 97 14.40 -32.56 -20.03
CA ILE A 97 13.94 -31.19 -19.73
C ILE A 97 12.58 -31.03 -20.40
N HIS A 98 11.54 -30.83 -19.60
CA HIS A 98 10.19 -30.54 -20.06
C HIS A 98 9.95 -29.03 -20.00
N HIS A 99 9.38 -28.47 -21.05
CA HIS A 99 9.00 -27.06 -21.07
C HIS A 99 7.51 -26.96 -20.70
N GLU A 100 7.21 -26.32 -19.57
CA GLU A 100 5.85 -26.09 -19.10
C GLU A 100 5.50 -24.61 -19.25
N TRP A 101 4.29 -24.34 -19.74
CA TRP A 101 3.69 -23.02 -19.76
C TRP A 101 2.65 -22.90 -18.65
N LEU A 102 2.76 -21.86 -17.83
CA LEU A 102 1.72 -21.46 -16.90
C LEU A 102 0.70 -20.59 -17.64
N PHE A 103 -0.45 -21.18 -17.95
CA PHE A 103 -1.58 -20.50 -18.58
C PHE A 103 -2.52 -19.94 -17.51
N PHE A 104 -2.87 -18.67 -17.65
CA PHE A 104 -4.00 -18.07 -16.96
C PHE A 104 -5.25 -18.29 -17.79
N THR A 105 -6.09 -19.24 -17.38
CA THR A 105 -7.33 -19.61 -18.06
C THR A 105 -8.54 -18.84 -17.53
N GLY A 106 -8.38 -18.12 -16.41
CA GLY A 106 -9.51 -17.50 -15.71
C GLY A 106 -10.54 -18.54 -15.25
N ASN A 107 -11.81 -18.14 -15.19
CA ASN A 107 -12.95 -19.05 -15.03
C ASN A 107 -12.89 -19.95 -13.78
N LYS A 108 -12.41 -19.38 -12.66
CA LYS A 108 -12.22 -20.07 -11.39
C LYS A 108 -13.50 -20.74 -10.86
N ASP A 109 -14.67 -20.24 -11.25
CA ASP A 109 -15.99 -20.81 -10.94
C ASP A 109 -16.23 -22.18 -11.60
N VAL A 110 -15.53 -22.50 -12.69
CA VAL A 110 -15.69 -23.74 -13.45
C VAL A 110 -14.55 -24.71 -13.17
N THR A 111 -13.32 -24.22 -13.21
CA THR A 111 -12.11 -25.05 -13.10
C THR A 111 -11.60 -25.19 -11.66
N GLY A 112 -12.06 -24.35 -10.74
CA GLY A 112 -11.53 -24.24 -9.37
C GLY A 112 -10.19 -23.50 -9.25
N SER A 113 -9.49 -23.27 -10.37
CA SER A 113 -8.21 -22.56 -10.43
C SER A 113 -8.14 -21.68 -11.68
N ALA A 114 -7.70 -20.44 -11.52
CA ALA A 114 -7.48 -19.53 -12.63
C ALA A 114 -6.22 -19.86 -13.45
N PHE A 115 -5.36 -20.75 -12.92
CA PHE A 115 -4.10 -21.14 -13.54
C PHE A 115 -4.06 -22.63 -13.83
N ARG A 116 -3.48 -22.97 -14.98
CA ARG A 116 -3.23 -24.35 -15.42
C ARG A 116 -1.83 -24.45 -16.04
N PHE A 117 -1.08 -25.48 -15.67
CA PHE A 117 0.16 -25.83 -16.36
C PHE A 117 -0.16 -26.64 -17.62
N VAL A 118 0.47 -26.29 -18.72
CA VAL A 118 0.38 -26.98 -20.01
C VAL A 118 1.79 -27.38 -20.44
N ASP A 119 2.00 -28.65 -20.72
CA ASP A 119 3.27 -29.11 -21.30
C ASP A 119 3.34 -28.66 -22.76
N ALA A 120 4.41 -27.95 -23.13
CA ALA A 120 4.63 -27.45 -24.47
C ALA A 120 4.71 -28.58 -25.51
N GLN A 121 5.14 -29.79 -25.13
CA GLN A 121 5.20 -30.95 -26.02
C GLN A 121 3.82 -31.58 -26.27
N ALA A 122 2.86 -31.34 -25.38
CA ALA A 122 1.50 -31.84 -25.51
C ALA A 122 0.60 -30.94 -26.37
N ILE A 123 1.09 -29.78 -26.80
CA ILE A 123 0.34 -28.82 -27.63
C ILE A 123 0.28 -29.34 -29.07
N ALA A 124 -0.93 -29.58 -29.56
CA ALA A 124 -1.18 -30.06 -30.91
C ALA A 124 -1.41 -28.91 -31.91
N ASP A 125 -2.14 -27.87 -31.48
CA ASP A 125 -2.43 -26.68 -32.28
C ASP A 125 -2.50 -25.43 -31.38
N GLN A 126 -2.18 -24.27 -31.95
CA GLN A 126 -2.21 -22.98 -31.28
C GLN A 126 -2.89 -21.94 -32.18
N ARG A 127 -3.94 -21.29 -31.66
CA ARG A 127 -4.73 -20.28 -32.35
C ARG A 127 -4.78 -18.99 -31.56
N MET A 128 -4.94 -17.86 -32.26
CA MET A 128 -5.16 -16.54 -31.65
C MET A 128 -6.52 -15.97 -32.13
N PRO A 129 -7.63 -16.41 -31.53
CA PRO A 129 -8.99 -16.01 -31.92
C PRO A 129 -9.21 -14.51 -31.67
N LYS A 130 -9.77 -13.77 -32.63
CA LYS A 130 -10.01 -12.32 -32.48
C LYS A 130 -11.32 -12.00 -31.74
N ASP A 131 -12.24 -12.94 -31.73
CA ASP A 131 -13.59 -12.86 -31.16
C ASP A 131 -13.64 -13.21 -29.66
N ILE A 132 -12.54 -13.72 -29.10
CA ILE A 132 -12.44 -14.04 -27.68
C ILE A 132 -12.52 -12.76 -26.82
N ILE A 133 -13.24 -12.86 -25.70
CA ILE A 133 -13.42 -11.81 -24.70
C ILE A 133 -12.71 -12.20 -23.42
N VAL A 134 -12.04 -11.24 -22.81
CA VAL A 134 -11.67 -11.28 -21.39
C VAL A 134 -12.60 -10.32 -20.65
N ALA A 135 -13.34 -10.85 -19.68
CA ALA A 135 -14.24 -10.06 -18.85
C ALA A 135 -13.81 -10.11 -17.40
N GLU A 136 -13.63 -8.95 -16.81
CA GLU A 136 -13.39 -8.80 -15.39
C GLU A 136 -14.74 -8.91 -14.66
N ARG A 137 -14.79 -9.74 -13.61
CA ARG A 137 -16.00 -9.98 -12.83
C ARG A 137 -15.87 -9.48 -11.41
N MET A 138 -17.02 -9.32 -10.76
CA MET A 138 -17.08 -9.03 -9.32
C MET A 138 -16.51 -10.17 -8.48
N GLU A 139 -16.87 -11.40 -8.83
CA GLU A 139 -16.48 -12.61 -8.11
C GLU A 139 -15.72 -13.55 -9.05
N TYR A 140 -14.85 -14.38 -8.49
CA TYR A 140 -14.08 -15.42 -9.22
C TYR A 140 -13.12 -14.89 -10.28
N GLY A 141 -12.76 -13.60 -10.23
CA GLY A 141 -11.79 -12.95 -11.12
C GLY A 141 -12.19 -13.00 -12.60
N ASP A 142 -11.19 -12.89 -13.48
CA ASP A 142 -11.40 -12.83 -14.92
C ASP A 142 -12.03 -14.10 -15.50
N SER A 143 -12.87 -13.88 -16.52
CA SER A 143 -13.51 -14.91 -17.33
C SER A 143 -13.09 -14.75 -18.79
N ILE A 144 -12.59 -15.81 -19.40
CA ILE A 144 -12.15 -15.87 -20.78
C ILE A 144 -13.14 -16.72 -21.57
N PHE A 145 -13.80 -16.13 -22.57
CA PHE A 145 -14.88 -16.81 -23.29
C PHE A 145 -15.18 -16.28 -24.68
N TYR A 146 -16.01 -17.04 -25.41
CA TYR A 146 -16.64 -16.64 -26.66
C TYR A 146 -18.07 -16.13 -26.39
N PRO A 147 -18.39 -14.88 -26.73
CA PRO A 147 -19.76 -14.38 -26.59
C PRO A 147 -20.71 -15.11 -27.55
N VAL A 148 -21.94 -15.38 -27.09
CA VAL A 148 -22.99 -16.01 -27.92
C VAL A 148 -24.13 -15.03 -28.16
N SER A 149 -24.74 -14.53 -27.09
CA SER A 149 -25.83 -13.54 -27.18
C SER A 149 -25.97 -12.73 -25.90
N LEU A 150 -26.55 -11.53 -26.03
CA LEU A 150 -26.92 -10.66 -24.92
C LEU A 150 -28.44 -10.61 -24.86
N LYS A 151 -29.01 -11.13 -23.76
CA LYS A 151 -30.43 -11.09 -23.49
C LYS A 151 -30.74 -9.92 -22.56
N LEU A 152 -31.52 -8.96 -23.05
CA LEU A 152 -31.93 -7.79 -22.29
C LEU A 152 -33.19 -8.08 -21.47
N ALA A 153 -33.41 -7.27 -20.43
CA ALA A 153 -34.56 -7.36 -19.54
C ALA A 153 -35.91 -7.23 -20.26
N ASP A 154 -35.96 -6.53 -21.39
CA ASP A 154 -37.15 -6.38 -22.23
C ASP A 154 -37.47 -7.62 -23.10
N GLY A 155 -36.62 -8.65 -23.03
CA GLY A 155 -36.74 -9.88 -23.79
C GLY A 155 -36.02 -9.85 -25.14
N THR A 156 -35.43 -8.71 -25.54
CA THR A 156 -34.64 -8.60 -26.77
C THR A 156 -33.35 -9.40 -26.63
N GLU A 157 -33.05 -10.24 -27.62
CA GLU A 157 -31.80 -10.98 -27.69
C GLU A 157 -30.97 -10.48 -28.87
N ILE A 158 -29.72 -10.11 -28.59
CA ILE A 158 -28.76 -9.59 -29.56
C ILE A 158 -27.67 -10.63 -29.74
N ALA A 159 -27.48 -11.14 -30.95
CA ALA A 159 -26.46 -12.13 -31.22
C ALA A 159 -25.05 -11.50 -31.22
N ALA A 160 -24.04 -12.26 -30.81
CA ALA A 160 -22.65 -11.79 -30.79
C ALA A 160 -22.09 -11.46 -32.20
N SER A 161 -22.70 -12.02 -33.25
CA SER A 161 -22.36 -11.72 -34.65
C SER A 161 -22.85 -10.33 -35.11
N GLU A 162 -23.74 -9.69 -34.36
CA GLU A 162 -24.23 -8.36 -34.68
C GLU A 162 -23.19 -7.28 -34.32
N GLY A 163 -22.92 -6.35 -35.25
CA GLY A 163 -21.98 -5.25 -35.00
C GLY A 163 -22.35 -4.34 -33.83
N SER A 164 -23.63 -4.34 -33.39
CA SER A 164 -24.10 -3.56 -32.24
C SER A 164 -23.84 -4.22 -30.88
N PHE A 165 -23.51 -5.52 -30.86
CA PHE A 165 -23.40 -6.33 -29.65
C PHE A 165 -22.43 -5.74 -28.62
N LEU A 166 -21.19 -5.49 -29.03
CA LEU A 166 -20.13 -5.03 -28.13
C LEU A 166 -20.43 -3.64 -27.55
N ALA A 167 -20.98 -2.74 -28.36
CA ALA A 167 -21.35 -1.40 -27.92
C ALA A 167 -22.48 -1.45 -26.88
N LYS A 168 -23.49 -2.30 -27.10
CA LYS A 168 -24.59 -2.51 -26.15
C LYS A 168 -24.12 -3.21 -24.87
N LEU A 169 -23.28 -4.23 -24.96
CA LEU A 169 -22.72 -4.92 -23.79
C LEU A 169 -21.94 -3.96 -22.91
N ARG A 170 -21.03 -3.15 -23.49
CA ARG A 170 -20.28 -2.12 -22.76
C ARG A 170 -21.19 -1.08 -22.12
N ALA A 171 -22.23 -0.64 -22.82
CA ALA A 171 -23.21 0.30 -22.25
C ALA A 171 -23.95 -0.30 -21.05
N LYS A 172 -24.37 -1.57 -21.13
CA LYS A 172 -25.03 -2.27 -20.02
C LYS A 172 -24.12 -2.53 -18.83
N ILE A 173 -22.84 -2.83 -19.07
CA ILE A 173 -21.83 -2.91 -18.02
C ILE A 173 -21.65 -1.54 -17.33
N ALA A 174 -21.57 -0.45 -18.09
CA ALA A 174 -21.47 0.90 -17.54
C ALA A 174 -22.71 1.28 -16.71
N GLU A 175 -23.92 0.94 -17.17
CA GLU A 175 -25.16 1.08 -16.37
C GLU A 175 -25.08 0.25 -15.07
N GLY A 176 -24.59 -0.99 -15.15
CA GLY A 176 -24.39 -1.86 -14.00
C GLY A 176 -23.41 -1.30 -12.97
N ASN A 177 -22.27 -0.75 -13.44
CA ASN A 177 -21.29 -0.08 -12.59
C ASN A 177 -21.88 1.16 -11.92
N ALA A 178 -22.61 2.00 -12.65
CA ALA A 178 -23.27 3.17 -12.07
C ALA A 178 -24.34 2.80 -11.02
N ARG A 179 -25.11 1.72 -11.25
CA ARG A 179 -26.06 1.19 -10.25
C ARG A 179 -25.34 0.66 -9.02
N ARG A 180 -24.20 -0.01 -9.19
CA ARG A 180 -23.38 -0.49 -8.09
C ARG A 180 -22.88 0.66 -7.23
N ASP A 181 -22.40 1.74 -7.83
CA ASP A 181 -21.97 2.94 -7.10
C ASP A 181 -23.14 3.54 -6.30
N GLN A 182 -24.34 3.58 -6.88
CA GLN A 182 -25.55 4.03 -6.17
C GLN A 182 -25.90 3.11 -4.98
N ILE A 183 -25.82 1.79 -5.16
CA ILE A 183 -26.03 0.84 -4.07
C ILE A 183 -25.01 1.08 -2.96
N HIS A 184 -23.73 1.24 -3.33
CA HIS A 184 -22.68 1.52 -2.37
C HIS A 184 -22.94 2.82 -1.58
N THR A 185 -23.32 3.92 -2.25
CA THR A 185 -23.70 5.18 -1.56
C THR A 185 -24.89 4.99 -0.63
N ILE A 186 -25.92 4.23 -1.03
CA ILE A 186 -27.06 3.95 -0.16
C ILE A 186 -26.62 3.16 1.08
N GLU A 187 -25.77 2.15 0.92
CA GLU A 187 -25.41 1.24 2.00
C GLU A 187 -24.31 1.76 2.93
N ALA A 188 -23.25 2.31 2.37
CA ALA A 188 -22.12 2.82 3.12
C ALA A 188 -22.42 4.19 3.74
N ASP A 189 -23.03 5.11 2.99
CA ASP A 189 -23.21 6.49 3.43
C ASP A 189 -24.58 6.69 4.10
N GLN A 190 -25.67 6.43 3.37
CA GLN A 190 -27.02 6.79 3.85
C GLN A 190 -27.51 5.87 4.98
N ILE A 191 -27.40 4.55 4.78
CA ILE A 191 -27.70 3.56 5.82
C ILE A 191 -26.68 3.66 6.96
N GLY A 192 -25.42 4.00 6.65
CA GLY A 192 -24.40 4.32 7.65
C GLY A 192 -24.84 5.44 8.61
N GLU A 193 -25.30 6.57 8.07
CA GLU A 193 -25.82 7.70 8.86
C GLU A 193 -27.05 7.31 9.69
N ILE A 194 -27.94 6.50 9.12
CA ILE A 194 -29.09 5.94 9.85
C ILE A 194 -28.63 5.08 11.02
N ASN A 195 -27.65 4.19 10.82
CA ASN A 195 -27.12 3.35 11.89
C ASN A 195 -26.51 4.17 13.03
N ASP A 196 -25.84 5.28 12.70
CA ASP A 196 -25.32 6.22 13.70
C ASP A 196 -26.44 6.94 14.47
N ARG A 197 -27.53 7.33 13.79
CA ARG A 197 -28.73 7.88 14.44
C ARG A 197 -29.40 6.86 15.36
N VAL A 198 -29.56 5.61 14.90
CA VAL A 198 -30.10 4.51 15.72
C VAL A 198 -29.26 4.31 16.97
N ARG A 199 -27.93 4.30 16.84
CA ARG A 199 -27.01 4.16 17.98
C ARG A 199 -27.19 5.29 19.00
N LYS A 200 -27.32 6.55 18.54
CA LYS A 200 -27.56 7.70 19.42
C LYS A 200 -28.89 7.57 20.18
N LEU A 201 -29.97 7.23 19.48
CA LEU A 201 -31.28 7.01 20.09
C LEU A 201 -31.25 5.88 21.12
N GLU A 202 -30.49 4.81 20.87
CA GLU A 202 -30.35 3.69 21.79
C GLU A 202 -29.60 4.07 23.08
N ILE A 203 -28.62 4.97 22.99
CA ILE A 203 -27.93 5.53 24.16
C ILE A 203 -28.88 6.39 24.99
N GLU A 204 -29.61 7.31 24.36
CA GLU A 204 -30.59 8.18 25.05
C GLU A 204 -31.70 7.37 25.70
N ARG A 205 -32.19 6.32 25.02
CA ARG A 205 -33.20 5.42 25.56
C ARG A 205 -32.70 4.70 26.80
N ARG A 206 -31.44 4.25 26.81
CA ARG A 206 -30.84 3.60 27.98
C ARG A 206 -30.79 4.54 29.20
N LYS A 207 -30.50 5.83 28.97
CA LYS A 207 -30.56 6.86 30.01
C LYS A 207 -31.98 7.11 30.50
N ALA A 208 -32.94 7.26 29.59
CA ALA A 208 -34.35 7.45 29.93
C ALA A 208 -34.94 6.28 30.75
N ILE A 209 -34.52 5.04 30.48
CA ILE A 209 -34.87 3.87 31.32
C ILE A 209 -34.28 4.00 32.73
N THR A 210 -33.03 4.46 32.83
CA THR A 210 -32.34 4.63 34.12
C THR A 210 -33.00 5.72 34.96
N ASP A 211 -33.49 6.78 34.31
CA ASP A 211 -34.14 7.93 34.92
C ASP A 211 -35.68 7.76 35.09
N ASP A 212 -36.24 6.62 34.68
CA ASP A 212 -37.68 6.29 34.69
C ASP A 212 -38.57 7.31 33.93
N ASP A 213 -38.03 7.95 32.88
CA ASP A 213 -38.75 8.96 32.08
C ASP A 213 -39.62 8.32 31.00
N THR A 214 -40.83 7.93 31.40
CA THR A 214 -41.83 7.30 30.52
C THR A 214 -42.23 8.16 29.31
N LYS A 215 -42.18 9.49 29.41
CA LYS A 215 -42.55 10.38 28.31
C LYS A 215 -41.44 10.42 27.26
N LEU A 216 -40.20 10.58 27.70
CA LEU A 216 -39.04 10.56 26.80
C LEU A 216 -38.90 9.20 26.12
N LEU A 217 -39.20 8.09 26.81
CA LEU A 217 -39.21 6.76 26.20
C LEU A 217 -40.21 6.65 25.04
N ALA A 218 -41.44 7.17 25.21
CA ALA A 218 -42.42 7.15 24.13
C ALA A 218 -42.00 8.01 22.93
N GLU A 219 -41.37 9.17 23.18
CA GLU A 219 -40.82 10.04 22.12
C GLU A 219 -39.68 9.34 21.35
N LEU A 220 -38.76 8.68 22.07
CA LEU A 220 -37.63 7.96 21.48
C LEU A 220 -38.07 6.71 20.69
N ASP A 221 -39.06 5.98 21.18
CA ASP A 221 -39.61 4.82 20.47
C ASP A 221 -40.32 5.25 19.18
N ALA A 222 -41.02 6.40 19.18
CA ALA A 222 -41.60 6.99 17.97
C ALA A 222 -40.51 7.43 16.97
N ALA A 223 -39.48 8.15 17.43
CA ALA A 223 -38.36 8.58 16.60
C ALA A 223 -37.63 7.38 15.97
N ARG A 224 -37.45 6.29 16.73
CA ARG A 224 -36.86 5.05 16.22
C ARG A 224 -37.73 4.40 15.15
N ALA A 225 -39.05 4.39 15.32
CA ALA A 225 -39.97 3.88 14.31
C ALA A 225 -39.88 4.66 12.99
N ASP A 226 -39.67 5.98 13.05
CA ASP A 226 -39.49 6.81 11.85
C ASP A 226 -38.15 6.55 11.17
N VAL A 227 -37.05 6.45 11.94
CA VAL A 227 -35.73 6.08 11.41
C VAL A 227 -35.76 4.68 10.76
N GLN A 228 -36.51 3.75 11.34
CA GLN A 228 -36.69 2.41 10.79
C GLN A 228 -37.42 2.43 9.43
N LYS A 229 -38.42 3.31 9.24
CA LYS A 229 -39.07 3.48 7.92
C LYS A 229 -38.13 4.07 6.88
N GLU A 230 -37.27 5.02 7.27
CA GLU A 230 -36.23 5.56 6.39
C GLU A 230 -35.27 4.45 5.94
N TYR A 231 -34.82 3.61 6.87
CA TYR A 231 -33.98 2.44 6.58
C TYR A 231 -34.66 1.50 5.59
N GLU A 232 -35.92 1.13 5.83
CA GLU A 232 -36.68 0.22 4.97
C GLU A 232 -36.85 0.78 3.55
N THR A 233 -37.06 2.09 3.42
CA THR A 233 -37.17 2.76 2.13
C THR A 233 -35.85 2.68 1.34
N LEU A 234 -34.73 2.94 2.00
CA LEU A 234 -33.40 2.84 1.39
C LEU A 234 -33.03 1.40 1.05
N ALA A 235 -33.31 0.46 1.94
CA ALA A 235 -33.08 -0.96 1.73
C ALA A 235 -33.91 -1.48 0.53
N ALA A 236 -35.17 -1.05 0.40
CA ALA A 236 -36.01 -1.39 -0.75
C ALA A 236 -35.45 -0.82 -2.05
N LYS A 237 -34.97 0.44 -2.04
CA LYS A 237 -34.33 1.06 -3.21
C LYS A 237 -33.06 0.32 -3.64
N ALA A 238 -32.18 -0.03 -2.69
CA ALA A 238 -30.98 -0.82 -2.96
C ALA A 238 -31.34 -2.22 -3.50
N GLY A 239 -32.38 -2.85 -2.94
CA GLY A 239 -32.91 -4.13 -3.43
C GLY A 239 -33.42 -4.07 -4.88
N GLU A 240 -34.11 -2.99 -5.25
CA GLU A 240 -34.59 -2.79 -6.62
C GLU A 240 -33.44 -2.57 -7.61
N LEU A 241 -32.44 -1.77 -7.25
CA LEU A 241 -31.23 -1.59 -8.08
C LEU A 241 -30.51 -2.92 -8.33
N ARG A 242 -30.41 -3.80 -7.33
CA ARG A 242 -29.83 -5.15 -7.48
C ARG A 242 -30.62 -6.01 -8.46
N LYS A 243 -31.95 -5.99 -8.39
CA LYS A 243 -32.79 -6.72 -9.34
C LYS A 243 -32.53 -6.25 -10.78
N GLN A 244 -32.45 -4.94 -10.99
CA GLN A 244 -32.14 -4.36 -12.30
C GLN A 244 -30.74 -4.72 -12.80
N MET A 245 -29.75 -4.87 -11.91
CA MET A 245 -28.41 -5.36 -12.28
C MET A 245 -28.44 -6.83 -12.74
N SER A 246 -29.27 -7.66 -12.12
CA SER A 246 -29.42 -9.08 -12.49
C SER A 246 -30.32 -9.35 -13.72
N ALA A 247 -30.93 -8.31 -14.29
CA ALA A 247 -31.97 -8.47 -15.31
C ALA A 247 -31.42 -8.76 -16.72
N ASP A 248 -30.28 -8.15 -17.07
CA ASP A 248 -29.60 -8.38 -18.35
C ASP A 248 -28.62 -9.56 -18.22
N VAL A 249 -28.66 -10.51 -19.16
CA VAL A 249 -27.89 -11.76 -19.10
C VAL A 249 -27.03 -11.93 -20.35
N LEU A 250 -25.73 -12.18 -20.15
CA LEU A 250 -24.78 -12.55 -21.19
C LEU A 250 -24.70 -14.08 -21.29
N ASN A 251 -25.05 -14.62 -22.46
CA ASN A 251 -24.81 -16.00 -22.82
C ASN A 251 -23.45 -16.11 -23.52
N TYR A 252 -22.63 -17.05 -23.08
CA TYR A 252 -21.30 -17.28 -23.63
C TYR A 252 -20.92 -18.75 -23.60
N ARG A 253 -19.83 -19.08 -24.31
CA ARG A 253 -19.27 -20.41 -24.42
C ARG A 253 -17.78 -20.38 -24.06
N LEU A 254 -17.35 -21.36 -23.27
CA LEU A 254 -15.94 -21.54 -22.94
C LEU A 254 -15.19 -22.24 -24.08
N ALA A 255 -13.85 -22.27 -23.99
CA ALA A 255 -12.99 -22.91 -24.98
C ALA A 255 -13.30 -24.40 -25.17
N ASP A 256 -13.71 -25.09 -24.10
CA ASP A 256 -14.11 -26.51 -24.11
C ASP A 256 -15.50 -26.75 -24.74
N GLY A 257 -16.22 -25.69 -25.10
CA GLY A 257 -17.57 -25.76 -25.65
C GLY A 257 -18.70 -25.63 -24.63
N THR A 258 -18.40 -25.54 -23.33
CA THR A 258 -19.40 -25.44 -22.27
C THR A 258 -20.15 -24.10 -22.35
N ALA A 259 -21.49 -24.17 -22.44
CA ALA A 259 -22.35 -23.00 -22.44
C ALA A 259 -22.59 -22.48 -21.01
N ARG A 260 -22.57 -21.15 -20.84
CA ARG A 260 -22.70 -20.46 -19.56
C ARG A 260 -23.53 -19.19 -19.72
N GLN A 261 -24.08 -18.74 -18.59
CA GLN A 261 -24.82 -17.50 -18.48
C GLN A 261 -24.27 -16.71 -17.30
N GLN A 262 -24.12 -15.40 -17.46
CA GLN A 262 -23.71 -14.48 -16.41
C GLN A 262 -24.59 -13.24 -16.46
N ALA A 263 -25.03 -12.75 -15.30
CA ALA A 263 -25.69 -11.46 -15.24
C ALA A 263 -24.69 -10.36 -15.65
N VAL A 264 -25.09 -9.48 -16.57
CA VAL A 264 -24.23 -8.38 -17.05
C VAL A 264 -23.88 -7.44 -15.90
N GLY A 265 -24.79 -7.31 -14.92
CA GLY A 265 -24.54 -6.56 -13.71
C GLY A 265 -23.31 -7.03 -12.92
N ASP A 266 -22.89 -8.29 -13.01
CA ASP A 266 -21.72 -8.81 -12.29
C ASP A 266 -20.40 -8.63 -13.04
N LEU A 267 -20.46 -8.14 -14.29
CA LEU A 267 -19.30 -7.80 -15.09
C LEU A 267 -18.87 -6.37 -14.79
N LEU A 268 -17.57 -6.15 -14.66
CA LEU A 268 -16.97 -4.84 -14.45
C LEU A 268 -16.49 -4.23 -15.76
N ARG A 269 -15.87 -5.08 -16.60
CA ARG A 269 -15.32 -4.68 -17.88
C ARG A 269 -15.24 -5.87 -18.83
N VAL A 270 -15.25 -5.57 -20.12
CA VAL A 270 -15.04 -6.53 -21.21
C VAL A 270 -14.05 -6.00 -22.23
N GLU A 271 -13.13 -6.85 -22.62
CA GLU A 271 -12.04 -6.54 -23.53
C GLU A 271 -11.91 -7.60 -24.63
N HIS A 272 -11.41 -7.18 -25.79
CA HIS A 272 -11.02 -8.07 -26.89
C HIS A 272 -9.52 -7.94 -27.15
N PRO A 273 -8.65 -8.54 -26.31
CA PRO A 273 -7.21 -8.22 -26.32
C PRO A 273 -6.50 -8.55 -27.63
N ASN A 274 -7.04 -9.50 -28.39
CA ASN A 274 -6.49 -9.96 -29.68
C ASN A 274 -6.90 -9.07 -30.87
N ALA A 275 -7.99 -8.30 -30.73
CA ALA A 275 -8.46 -7.38 -31.76
C ALA A 275 -7.93 -5.96 -31.55
N MET A 276 -7.41 -5.63 -30.37
CA MET A 276 -6.93 -4.29 -30.03
C MET A 276 -5.69 -3.89 -30.82
N SER A 277 -5.70 -2.66 -31.31
CA SER A 277 -4.52 -1.93 -31.75
C SER A 277 -3.61 -1.59 -30.57
N TRP A 278 -2.36 -1.23 -30.87
CA TRP A 278 -1.39 -0.83 -29.84
C TRP A 278 -1.86 0.37 -29.01
N TRP A 279 -2.52 1.36 -29.63
CA TRP A 279 -3.03 2.55 -28.93
C TRP A 279 -4.21 2.23 -28.01
N GLU A 280 -5.08 1.29 -28.41
CA GLU A 280 -6.16 0.82 -27.54
C GLU A 280 -5.59 0.07 -26.33
N LYS A 281 -4.58 -0.80 -26.53
CA LYS A 281 -3.88 -1.47 -25.43
C LYS A 281 -3.25 -0.47 -24.47
N PHE A 282 -2.64 0.60 -25.00
CA PHE A 282 -2.08 1.66 -24.17
C PHE A 282 -3.14 2.41 -23.37
N GLY A 283 -4.31 2.71 -23.98
CA GLY A 283 -5.44 3.31 -23.28
C GLY A 283 -5.96 2.44 -22.13
N VAL A 284 -6.12 1.14 -22.38
CA VAL A 284 -6.52 0.16 -21.35
C VAL A 284 -5.45 0.03 -20.27
N PHE A 285 -4.17 0.03 -20.62
CA PHE A 285 -3.07 0.00 -19.65
C PHE A 285 -3.16 1.18 -18.66
N LEU A 286 -3.39 2.41 -19.16
CA LEU A 286 -3.54 3.58 -18.30
C LEU A 286 -4.78 3.48 -17.40
N HIS A 287 -5.89 2.98 -17.95
CA HIS A 287 -7.13 2.75 -17.20
C HIS A 287 -6.90 1.72 -16.07
N ASN A 288 -6.26 0.58 -16.37
CA ASN A 288 -5.95 -0.47 -15.39
C ASN A 288 -5.05 0.03 -14.28
N GLY A 289 -4.01 0.80 -14.62
CA GLY A 289 -3.12 1.40 -13.63
C GLY A 289 -3.86 2.40 -12.74
N TRP A 290 -4.75 3.20 -13.30
CA TRP A 290 -5.56 4.14 -12.53
C TRP A 290 -6.54 3.43 -11.59
N ASP A 291 -7.32 2.48 -12.11
CA ASP A 291 -8.27 1.69 -11.32
C ASP A 291 -7.57 0.92 -10.19
N PHE A 292 -6.39 0.36 -10.44
CA PHE A 292 -5.60 -0.30 -9.42
C PHE A 292 -5.15 0.66 -8.32
N LEU A 293 -4.77 1.90 -8.67
CA LEU A 293 -4.31 2.89 -7.70
C LEU A 293 -5.46 3.52 -6.91
N THR A 294 -6.64 3.72 -7.51
CA THR A 294 -7.77 4.44 -6.88
C THR A 294 -8.89 3.54 -6.39
N GLY A 295 -8.96 2.31 -6.89
CA GLY A 295 -10.01 1.35 -6.55
C GLY A 295 -9.85 0.77 -5.14
N ALA A 296 -10.95 0.21 -4.63
CA ALA A 296 -10.98 -0.56 -3.40
C ALA A 296 -10.58 -2.02 -3.65
N PRO A 297 -9.98 -2.71 -2.66
CA PRO A 297 -9.66 -4.12 -2.78
C PRO A 297 -10.93 -4.98 -2.77
N ARG A 298 -10.88 -6.09 -3.51
CA ARG A 298 -11.95 -7.08 -3.65
C ARG A 298 -11.38 -8.49 -3.46
N GLU A 299 -12.25 -9.47 -3.27
CA GLU A 299 -11.87 -10.90 -3.18
C GLU A 299 -10.69 -11.14 -2.21
N ALA A 300 -10.80 -10.69 -0.96
CA ALA A 300 -9.74 -10.78 0.05
C ALA A 300 -8.38 -10.18 -0.36
N ASN A 301 -8.40 -9.05 -1.09
CA ASN A 301 -7.25 -8.35 -1.66
C ASN A 301 -6.56 -9.12 -2.80
N THR A 302 -7.24 -10.07 -3.43
CA THR A 302 -6.71 -10.74 -4.64
C THR A 302 -7.07 -10.00 -5.92
N GLU A 303 -8.12 -9.19 -5.90
CA GLU A 303 -8.60 -8.38 -7.03
C GLU A 303 -8.86 -6.93 -6.60
N GLY A 304 -9.08 -6.03 -7.56
CA GLY A 304 -9.39 -4.62 -7.30
C GLY A 304 -8.16 -3.75 -7.04
N GLY A 305 -8.38 -2.62 -6.37
CA GLY A 305 -7.35 -1.60 -6.16
C GLY A 305 -6.73 -1.57 -4.76
N ILE A 306 -5.69 -0.76 -4.59
CA ILE A 306 -4.88 -0.66 -3.37
C ILE A 306 -4.99 0.69 -2.65
N PHE A 307 -5.95 1.54 -3.05
CA PHE A 307 -6.06 2.91 -2.53
C PHE A 307 -6.13 2.99 -0.99
N PRO A 308 -6.98 2.19 -0.29
CA PRO A 308 -7.07 2.27 1.16
C PRO A 308 -5.75 1.90 1.86
N ALA A 309 -4.97 0.98 1.29
CA ALA A 309 -3.67 0.60 1.82
C ALA A 309 -2.63 1.72 1.65
N ILE A 310 -2.58 2.37 0.47
CA ILE A 310 -1.71 3.52 0.23
C ILE A 310 -2.06 4.65 1.19
N PHE A 311 -3.34 5.01 1.29
CA PHE A 311 -3.81 6.08 2.15
C PHE A 311 -3.54 5.76 3.63
N GLY A 312 -3.86 4.55 4.07
CA GLY A 312 -3.61 4.08 5.43
C GLY A 312 -2.13 4.19 5.81
N THR A 313 -1.23 3.69 4.97
CA THR A 313 0.23 3.79 5.18
C THR A 313 0.66 5.25 5.21
N PHE A 314 0.21 6.07 4.26
CA PHE A 314 0.55 7.50 4.23
C PHE A 314 0.14 8.23 5.52
N VAL A 315 -1.11 8.06 5.97
CA VAL A 315 -1.61 8.71 7.19
C VAL A 315 -0.87 8.18 8.43
N MET A 316 -0.64 6.86 8.52
CA MET A 316 0.09 6.27 9.64
C MET A 316 1.53 6.78 9.73
N THR A 317 2.27 6.81 8.61
CA THR A 317 3.64 7.31 8.56
C THR A 317 3.70 8.81 8.85
N LEU A 318 2.74 9.60 8.34
CA LEU A 318 2.66 11.03 8.62
C LEU A 318 2.42 11.29 10.11
N LEU A 319 1.42 10.64 10.70
CA LEU A 319 1.07 10.81 12.11
C LEU A 319 2.21 10.34 13.03
N MET A 320 2.82 9.21 12.70
CA MET A 320 4.05 8.74 13.35
C MET A 320 5.14 9.81 13.28
N SER A 321 5.44 10.36 12.10
CA SER A 321 6.50 11.35 11.88
C SER A 321 6.27 12.63 12.68
N VAL A 322 5.03 13.14 12.68
CA VAL A 322 4.61 14.33 13.44
C VAL A 322 4.84 14.14 14.95
N ILE A 323 4.71 12.93 15.46
CA ILE A 323 4.88 12.62 16.89
C ILE A 323 6.35 12.35 17.22
N VAL A 324 6.99 11.45 16.47
CA VAL A 324 8.34 10.95 16.76
C VAL A 324 9.42 12.01 16.51
N THR A 325 9.26 12.85 15.49
CA THR A 325 10.26 13.87 15.12
C THR A 325 10.49 14.89 16.24
N PRO A 326 9.46 15.63 16.71
CA PRO A 326 9.67 16.61 17.78
C PRO A 326 10.09 15.93 19.09
N LEU A 327 9.50 14.79 19.46
CA LEU A 327 9.86 14.08 20.69
C LEU A 327 11.32 13.61 20.68
N GLY A 328 11.75 12.98 19.57
CA GLY A 328 13.10 12.48 19.41
C GLY A 328 14.14 13.61 19.35
N VAL A 329 13.85 14.69 18.62
CA VAL A 329 14.74 15.83 18.50
C VAL A 329 14.88 16.57 19.83
N ILE A 330 13.78 16.82 20.54
CA ILE A 330 13.81 17.46 21.87
C ILE A 330 14.58 16.59 22.86
N ALA A 331 14.33 15.28 22.88
CA ALA A 331 15.05 14.35 23.75
C ALA A 331 16.56 14.37 23.47
N ALA A 332 16.97 14.35 22.20
CA ALA A 332 18.37 14.41 21.81
C ALA A 332 19.02 15.76 22.15
N ILE A 333 18.35 16.90 21.91
CA ILE A 333 18.82 18.23 22.33
C ILE A 333 19.01 18.27 23.84
N TYR A 334 18.05 17.74 24.61
CA TYR A 334 18.17 17.70 26.07
C TYR A 334 19.35 16.85 26.51
N LEU A 335 19.47 15.62 26.01
CA LEU A 335 20.54 14.69 26.35
C LEU A 335 21.92 15.22 25.98
N ARG A 336 22.04 15.92 24.85
CA ARG A 336 23.31 16.41 24.33
C ARG A 336 23.72 17.76 24.90
N GLU A 337 22.80 18.73 24.91
CA GLU A 337 23.13 20.12 25.21
C GLU A 337 22.85 20.46 26.68
N TYR A 338 21.81 19.90 27.31
CA TYR A 338 21.40 20.29 28.67
C TYR A 338 21.81 19.30 29.77
N ALA A 339 21.76 18.01 29.49
CA ALA A 339 21.92 17.00 30.50
C ALA A 339 23.37 16.93 31.01
N ARG A 340 23.54 16.92 32.33
CA ARG A 340 24.84 16.66 32.96
C ARG A 340 25.12 15.16 32.91
N GLN A 341 26.32 14.78 32.51
CA GLN A 341 26.71 13.36 32.50
C GLN A 341 26.58 12.78 33.92
N GLY A 342 25.95 11.61 34.01
CA GLY A 342 25.64 10.94 35.27
C GLY A 342 24.76 9.72 35.05
N LEU A 343 24.40 9.05 36.14
CA LEU A 343 23.65 7.79 36.12
C LEU A 343 22.32 7.89 35.35
N LEU A 344 21.59 9.00 35.51
CA LEU A 344 20.30 9.20 34.83
C LEU A 344 20.46 9.23 33.29
N VAL A 345 21.42 10.01 32.77
CA VAL A 345 21.67 10.10 31.32
C VAL A 345 22.14 8.76 30.76
N GLN A 346 22.98 8.04 31.53
CA GLN A 346 23.44 6.72 31.14
C GLN A 346 22.29 5.70 31.09
N MET A 347 21.39 5.72 32.08
CA MET A 347 20.19 4.88 32.08
C MET A 347 19.29 5.18 30.88
N VAL A 348 19.02 6.46 30.58
CA VAL A 348 18.20 6.83 29.42
C VAL A 348 18.84 6.32 28.12
N ARG A 349 20.14 6.49 27.94
CA ARG A 349 20.85 6.03 26.74
C ARG A 349 20.82 4.51 26.61
N ILE A 350 21.00 3.77 27.71
CA ILE A 350 20.88 2.31 27.72
C ILE A 350 19.45 1.90 27.35
N SER A 351 18.44 2.54 27.92
CA SER A 351 17.03 2.26 27.60
C SER A 351 16.70 2.51 26.13
N VAL A 352 17.18 3.62 25.54
CA VAL A 352 17.00 3.93 24.12
C VAL A 352 17.67 2.87 23.23
N ASN A 353 18.90 2.47 23.55
CA ASN A 353 19.61 1.43 22.81
C ASN A 353 18.93 0.06 22.93
N ASN A 354 18.44 -0.29 24.12
CA ASN A 354 17.70 -1.54 24.34
C ASN A 354 16.37 -1.51 23.58
N LEU A 355 15.67 -0.37 23.55
CA LEU A 355 14.41 -0.21 22.83
C LEU A 355 14.59 -0.43 21.31
N ALA A 356 15.72 -0.02 20.75
CA ALA A 356 16.06 -0.28 19.35
C ALA A 356 16.24 -1.78 19.03
N GLY A 357 16.58 -2.59 20.03
CA GLY A 357 16.77 -4.04 19.92
C GLY A 357 15.51 -4.87 20.21
N VAL A 358 14.39 -4.24 20.61
CA VAL A 358 13.13 -4.95 20.88
C VAL A 358 12.50 -5.43 19.56
N PRO A 359 12.09 -6.71 19.45
CA PRO A 359 11.40 -7.21 18.26
C PRO A 359 10.09 -6.47 17.99
N SER A 360 9.75 -6.24 16.71
CA SER A 360 8.55 -5.48 16.30
C SER A 360 7.24 -6.07 16.81
N ILE A 361 7.14 -7.41 16.95
CA ILE A 361 5.95 -8.08 17.50
C ILE A 361 5.66 -7.65 18.95
N VAL A 362 6.70 -7.38 19.74
CA VAL A 362 6.55 -6.94 21.13
C VAL A 362 5.95 -5.54 21.17
N PHE A 363 6.36 -4.65 20.26
CA PHE A 363 5.72 -3.34 20.12
C PHE A 363 4.25 -3.46 19.70
N GLY A 364 3.90 -4.40 18.81
CA GLY A 364 2.50 -4.63 18.41
C GLY A 364 1.62 -5.05 19.59
N VAL A 365 2.04 -6.04 20.37
CA VAL A 365 1.31 -6.51 21.56
C VAL A 365 1.28 -5.43 22.65
N PHE A 366 2.38 -4.71 22.85
CA PHE A 366 2.43 -3.56 23.76
C PHE A 366 1.47 -2.47 23.32
N GLY A 367 1.42 -2.12 22.04
CA GLY A 367 0.51 -1.11 21.50
C GLY A 367 -0.94 -1.48 21.73
N LEU A 368 -1.32 -2.73 21.50
CA LEU A 368 -2.67 -3.21 21.81
C LEU A 368 -2.98 -3.09 23.32
N GLY A 369 -2.11 -3.61 24.18
CA GLY A 369 -2.36 -3.60 25.62
C GLY A 369 -2.33 -2.20 26.25
N PHE A 370 -1.34 -1.39 25.89
CA PHE A 370 -1.13 -0.06 26.46
C PHE A 370 -1.98 1.00 25.79
N PHE A 371 -1.90 1.17 24.46
CA PHE A 371 -2.61 2.25 23.78
C PHE A 371 -4.10 1.96 23.63
N VAL A 372 -4.48 0.76 23.20
CA VAL A 372 -5.90 0.45 22.95
C VAL A 372 -6.63 0.18 24.27
N TYR A 373 -6.20 -0.84 25.03
CA TYR A 373 -6.96 -1.26 26.20
C TYR A 373 -6.77 -0.36 27.42
N SER A 374 -5.54 0.08 27.71
CA SER A 374 -5.28 0.92 28.88
C SER A 374 -5.63 2.38 28.62
N VAL A 375 -4.96 3.04 27.67
CA VAL A 375 -5.17 4.47 27.39
C VAL A 375 -6.53 4.70 26.74
N GLY A 376 -6.84 4.04 25.62
CA GLY A 376 -8.10 4.17 24.91
C GLY A 376 -9.30 3.77 25.76
N GLY A 377 -9.24 2.64 26.46
CA GLY A 377 -10.29 2.21 27.38
C GLY A 377 -10.46 3.12 28.61
N SER A 378 -9.40 3.80 29.07
CA SER A 378 -9.54 4.80 30.15
C SER A 378 -10.13 6.11 29.65
N LEU A 379 -9.76 6.56 28.45
CA LEU A 379 -10.38 7.72 27.79
C LEU A 379 -11.87 7.50 27.56
N ASP A 380 -12.26 6.30 27.11
CA ASP A 380 -13.68 5.97 26.94
C ASP A 380 -14.44 5.98 28.26
N ARG A 381 -13.84 5.51 29.36
CA ARG A 381 -14.46 5.58 30.68
C ARG A 381 -14.63 7.01 31.20
N TRP A 382 -13.70 7.92 30.86
CA TRP A 382 -13.74 9.31 31.34
C TRP A 382 -14.64 10.21 30.49
N PHE A 383 -14.64 10.01 29.17
CA PHE A 383 -15.28 10.95 28.23
C PHE A 383 -16.43 10.33 27.44
N PHE A 384 -16.53 9.01 27.35
CA PHE A 384 -17.52 8.30 26.51
C PHE A 384 -18.24 7.18 27.28
N SER A 385 -18.42 7.36 28.60
CA SER A 385 -19.04 6.35 29.47
C SER A 385 -20.43 5.91 28.97
N ASP A 386 -21.15 6.84 28.34
CA ASP A 386 -22.51 6.64 27.83
C ASP A 386 -22.57 5.75 26.58
N VAL A 387 -21.45 5.61 25.86
CA VAL A 387 -21.35 4.86 24.59
C VAL A 387 -20.88 3.41 24.82
N LEU A 388 -20.44 3.07 26.04
CA LEU A 388 -20.04 1.71 26.40
C LEU A 388 -21.25 0.75 26.34
N PRO A 389 -21.08 -0.51 25.90
CA PRO A 389 -19.82 -1.25 25.69
C PRO A 389 -19.22 -1.14 24.28
N THR A 390 -19.64 -0.16 23.46
CA THR A 390 -19.03 0.12 22.15
C THR A 390 -17.97 1.22 22.29
N PRO A 391 -16.70 0.89 22.61
CA PRO A 391 -15.65 1.88 22.83
C PRO A 391 -15.38 2.74 21.59
N THR A 392 -15.00 4.01 21.81
CA THR A 392 -14.58 4.91 20.73
C THR A 392 -13.06 4.84 20.57
N PHE A 393 -12.34 5.09 21.65
CA PHE A 393 -10.88 5.07 21.70
C PHE A 393 -10.30 3.70 22.07
N GLY A 394 -11.06 2.84 22.74
CA GLY A 394 -10.68 1.46 23.08
C GLY A 394 -10.76 0.47 21.92
N THR A 395 -10.75 0.95 20.67
CA THR A 395 -10.72 0.14 19.45
C THR A 395 -9.38 0.29 18.73
N GLY A 396 -8.99 -0.72 17.94
CA GLY A 396 -7.84 -0.59 17.06
C GLY A 396 -8.06 0.52 16.02
N GLY A 397 -7.01 1.26 15.66
CA GLY A 397 -7.13 2.34 14.69
C GLY A 397 -5.80 2.99 14.32
N ILE A 398 -5.84 3.86 13.30
CA ILE A 398 -4.68 4.54 12.73
C ILE A 398 -3.90 5.34 13.79
N LEU A 399 -4.61 5.97 14.74
CA LEU A 399 -3.98 6.73 15.82
C LEU A 399 -3.06 5.83 16.68
N TRP A 400 -3.58 4.73 17.21
CA TRP A 400 -2.79 3.83 18.07
C TRP A 400 -1.70 3.09 17.31
N ALA A 401 -1.97 2.70 16.06
CA ALA A 401 -0.96 2.11 15.19
C ALA A 401 0.21 3.08 14.97
N SER A 402 -0.07 4.33 14.61
CA SER A 402 0.96 5.35 14.39
C SER A 402 1.76 5.71 15.65
N LEU A 403 1.11 5.73 16.83
CA LEU A 403 1.77 5.93 18.12
C LEU A 403 2.71 4.77 18.47
N THR A 404 2.29 3.53 18.17
CA THR A 404 3.12 2.33 18.35
C THR A 404 4.34 2.37 17.43
N LEU A 405 4.15 2.72 16.16
CA LEU A 405 5.24 2.95 15.21
C LEU A 405 6.16 4.08 15.66
N ALA A 406 5.61 5.15 16.26
CA ALA A 406 6.40 6.27 16.75
C ALA A 406 7.33 5.82 17.89
N LEU A 407 6.86 4.98 18.81
CA LEU A 407 7.70 4.39 19.85
C LEU A 407 8.82 3.50 19.28
N LEU A 408 8.50 2.72 18.24
CA LEU A 408 9.48 1.86 17.56
C LEU A 408 10.55 2.69 16.84
N ALA A 409 10.16 3.81 16.22
CA ALA A 409 11.04 4.70 15.47
C ALA A 409 11.83 5.70 16.35
N LEU A 410 11.37 5.94 17.58
CA LEU A 410 11.92 6.94 18.50
C LEU A 410 13.44 6.78 18.74
N PRO A 411 14.00 5.58 18.99
CA PRO A 411 15.43 5.42 19.17
C PRO A 411 16.27 5.86 17.98
N VAL A 412 15.78 5.62 16.75
CA VAL A 412 16.49 5.97 15.52
C VAL A 412 16.60 7.49 15.40
N VAL A 413 15.51 8.22 15.67
CA VAL A 413 15.50 9.69 15.63
C VAL A 413 16.39 10.29 16.72
N ILE A 414 16.35 9.74 17.94
CA ILE A 414 17.19 10.22 19.06
C ILE A 414 18.67 10.07 18.71
N VAL A 415 19.10 8.87 18.32
CA VAL A 415 20.52 8.59 18.03
C VAL A 415 21.00 9.42 16.85
N ALA A 416 20.23 9.47 15.75
CA ALA A 416 20.62 10.25 14.58
C ALA A 416 20.70 11.76 14.87
N THR A 417 19.76 12.29 15.66
CA THR A 417 19.81 13.71 16.08
C THR A 417 20.99 13.98 16.98
N GLU A 418 21.31 13.08 17.90
CA GLU A 418 22.45 13.26 18.79
C GLU A 418 23.77 13.26 18.03
N GLU A 419 23.97 12.32 17.10
CA GLU A 419 25.17 12.28 16.24
C GLU A 419 25.27 13.56 15.39
N ALA A 420 24.16 14.05 14.86
CA ALA A 420 24.12 15.32 14.11
C ALA A 420 24.52 16.52 14.99
N LEU A 421 24.07 16.57 16.24
CA LEU A 421 24.45 17.62 17.20
C LEU A 421 25.92 17.51 17.61
N VAL A 422 26.44 16.28 17.77
CA VAL A 422 27.85 16.01 18.10
C VAL A 422 28.78 16.50 16.99
N ALA A 423 28.38 16.35 15.72
CA ALA A 423 29.17 16.76 14.56
C ALA A 423 29.43 18.28 14.49
N VAL A 424 28.57 19.11 15.12
CA VAL A 424 28.77 20.57 15.17
C VAL A 424 29.96 20.88 16.08
N PRO A 425 31.00 21.63 15.64
CA PRO A 425 32.18 21.90 16.47
C PRO A 425 31.86 22.69 17.75
N ARG A 426 32.58 22.39 18.85
CA ARG A 426 32.38 23.07 20.15
C ARG A 426 32.73 24.56 20.09
N GLY A 427 33.77 24.93 19.35
CA GLY A 427 34.22 26.32 19.23
C GLY A 427 33.14 27.27 18.70
N VAL A 428 32.22 26.79 17.86
CA VAL A 428 31.09 27.60 17.36
C VAL A 428 30.12 27.96 18.48
N ARG A 429 29.90 27.05 19.44
CA ARG A 429 29.04 27.29 20.61
C ARG A 429 29.68 28.30 21.56
N GLU A 430 30.98 28.13 21.81
CA GLU A 430 31.76 29.00 22.69
C GLU A 430 31.86 30.42 22.11
N ALA A 431 32.10 30.57 20.80
CA ALA A 431 32.11 31.85 20.13
C ALA A 431 30.74 32.57 20.24
N ALA A 432 29.64 31.85 20.04
CA ALA A 432 28.30 32.41 20.19
C ALA A 432 28.04 32.93 21.62
N MET A 433 28.42 32.14 22.63
CA MET A 433 28.29 32.54 24.04
C MET A 433 29.21 33.72 24.39
N ALA A 434 30.41 33.78 23.81
CA ALA A 434 31.35 34.89 23.98
C ALA A 434 30.81 36.20 23.37
N CYS A 435 30.03 36.12 22.29
CA CYS A 435 29.29 37.26 21.72
C CYS A 435 28.04 37.66 22.53
N GLY A 436 27.81 37.07 23.70
CA GLY A 436 26.68 37.39 24.58
C GLY A 436 25.40 36.63 24.28
N ALA A 437 25.40 35.63 23.39
CA ALA A 437 24.22 34.81 23.14
C ALA A 437 23.95 33.85 24.31
N SER A 438 22.68 33.71 24.69
CA SER A 438 22.27 32.70 25.66
C SER A 438 22.42 31.28 25.09
N LYS A 439 22.49 30.27 25.97
CA LYS A 439 22.58 28.86 25.55
C LYS A 439 21.45 28.46 24.59
N TRP A 440 20.21 28.88 24.87
CA TRP A 440 19.08 28.61 23.99
C TRP A 440 19.22 29.34 22.65
N GLN A 441 19.67 30.60 22.64
CA GLN A 441 19.92 31.35 21.40
C GLN A 441 21.01 30.71 20.55
N SER A 442 22.09 30.22 21.18
CA SER A 442 23.18 29.49 20.50
C SER A 442 22.67 28.18 19.88
N ILE A 443 21.85 27.41 20.61
CA ILE A 443 21.25 26.18 20.10
C ILE A 443 20.31 26.47 18.93
N GLN A 444 19.35 27.37 19.11
CA GLN A 444 18.30 27.65 18.13
C GLN A 444 18.84 28.29 16.84
N ARG A 445 19.80 29.21 16.95
CA ARG A 445 20.25 30.01 15.80
C ARG A 445 21.49 29.47 15.10
N ILE A 446 22.26 28.59 15.75
CA ILE A 446 23.55 28.15 15.21
C ILE A 446 23.66 26.64 15.19
N VAL A 447 23.49 25.98 16.34
CA VAL A 447 23.69 24.51 16.43
C VAL A 447 22.61 23.77 15.65
N LEU A 448 21.33 24.07 15.90
CA LEU A 448 20.21 23.36 15.30
C LEU A 448 20.16 23.53 13.77
N PRO A 449 20.34 24.74 13.19
CA PRO A 449 20.46 24.90 11.73
C PRO A 449 21.65 24.15 11.14
N SER A 450 22.79 24.10 11.84
CA SER A 450 23.98 23.38 11.37
C SER A 450 23.82 21.85 11.42
N ALA A 451 23.07 21.34 12.41
CA ALA A 451 22.78 19.92 12.57
C ALA A 451 21.57 19.45 11.73
N LEU A 452 20.74 20.37 11.24
CA LEU A 452 19.48 20.07 10.56
C LEU A 452 19.63 19.05 9.40
N PRO A 453 20.65 19.12 8.52
CA PRO A 453 20.81 18.11 7.47
C PRO A 453 20.93 16.69 8.02
N GLY A 454 21.69 16.49 9.09
CA GLY A 454 21.85 15.18 9.75
C GLY A 454 20.59 14.72 10.48
N ILE A 455 19.87 15.64 11.12
CA ILE A 455 18.58 15.37 11.76
C ILE A 455 17.57 14.89 10.72
N LEU A 456 17.47 15.60 9.59
CA LEU A 456 16.56 15.25 8.50
C LEU A 456 16.88 13.85 7.93
N THR A 457 18.15 13.50 7.77
CA THR A 457 18.53 12.14 7.39
C THR A 457 18.03 11.09 8.39
N GLY A 458 18.18 11.36 9.69
CA GLY A 458 17.68 10.49 10.76
C GLY A 458 16.15 10.32 10.74
N VAL A 459 15.43 11.41 10.53
CA VAL A 459 13.96 11.41 10.43
C VAL A 459 13.50 10.66 9.19
N VAL A 460 14.13 10.86 8.04
CA VAL A 460 13.82 10.12 6.81
C VAL A 460 14.04 8.63 6.98
N LEU A 461 15.14 8.22 7.63
CA LEU A 461 15.42 6.81 7.92
C LEU A 461 14.37 6.21 8.88
N ALA A 462 13.95 6.97 9.89
CA ALA A 462 12.88 6.57 10.79
C ALA A 462 11.52 6.44 10.07
N MET A 463 11.20 7.35 9.15
CA MET A 463 10.01 7.28 8.31
C MET A 463 10.03 6.05 7.40
N ALA A 464 11.15 5.77 6.74
CA ALA A 464 11.31 4.59 5.90
C ALA A 464 11.08 3.29 6.69
N ARG A 465 11.61 3.21 7.92
CA ARG A 465 11.40 2.06 8.82
C ARG A 465 9.97 1.95 9.37
N GLY A 466 9.25 3.06 9.47
CA GLY A 466 7.85 3.05 9.90
C GLY A 466 6.86 2.73 8.77
N ALA A 467 7.25 3.00 7.53
CA ALA A 467 6.43 2.76 6.34
C ALA A 467 6.56 1.33 5.79
N GLY A 468 7.75 0.72 5.90
CA GLY A 468 8.01 -0.68 5.56
C GLY A 468 7.96 -1.57 6.78
#